data_AF-A0A327K2G4-F1
#
_entry.id   AF-A0A327K2G4-F1
#
_cell.length_a   1.000
_cell.length_b   1.000
_cell.length_c   1.000
_cell.angle_alpha   90.00
_cell.angle_beta   90.00
_cell.angle_gamma   90.00
#
_symmetry.space_group_name_H-M   'P 1'
#
loop_
_entity.id
_entity.type
_entity.pdbx_description
1 polymer ?
#
loop_
_entity_poly.entity_id
_entity_poly.type
_entity_poly.pdbx_seq_one_letter_code
_entity_poly.pdbx_strand_id
1 'polypeptide(L)'
;MFIPYDYGWFAVVYDSQAIGAPPQSLEELVSGNPEEKIAIEDPRSSTPGLGLLLWMKKVYGDSAEAKWRELSKRILTVTPGWSEAYGLLTS
;
A
#
# COMPACT_ATOMS: atom_id res chain seq x y z
N MET A 1 9.64 5.88 27.97
CA MET A 1 10.31 4.61 27.62
C MET A 1 9.43 3.91 26.59
N PHE A 2 9.98 3.51 25.43
CA PHE A 2 9.24 2.74 24.41
C PHE A 2 9.69 1.28 24.51
N ILE A 3 8.76 0.35 24.75
CA ILE A 3 9.04 -1.09 24.84
C ILE A 3 8.27 -1.77 23.70
N PRO A 4 8.94 -2.48 22.78
CA PRO A 4 8.26 -3.25 21.74
C PRO A 4 7.37 -4.33 22.38
N TYR A 5 6.12 -4.41 21.93
CA TYR A 5 5.18 -5.45 22.37
C TYR A 5 4.76 -6.37 21.21
N ASP A 6 4.79 -5.87 19.97
CA ASP A 6 4.60 -6.62 18.74
C ASP A 6 5.53 -6.08 17.61
N TYR A 7 5.61 -6.83 16.51
CA TYR A 7 6.28 -6.42 15.27
C TYR A 7 5.68 -7.15 14.07
N GLY A 8 5.89 -6.60 12.87
CA GLY A 8 5.44 -7.19 11.62
C GLY A 8 6.01 -6.48 10.41
N TRP A 9 5.69 -7.01 9.24
CA TRP A 9 6.06 -6.45 7.94
C TRP A 9 4.81 -5.91 7.25
N PHE A 10 4.93 -4.78 6.57
CA PHE A 10 3.87 -4.29 5.70
C PHE A 10 3.89 -5.04 4.38
N ALA A 11 2.72 -5.48 3.93
CA ALA A 11 2.51 -6.13 2.65
C ALA A 11 1.13 -5.74 2.11
N VAL A 12 0.97 -5.79 0.79
CA VAL A 12 -0.33 -5.60 0.15
C VAL A 12 -1.07 -6.94 0.16
N VAL A 13 -2.32 -6.91 0.60
CA VAL A 13 -3.22 -8.07 0.63
C VAL A 13 -4.12 -8.03 -0.60
N TYR A 14 -4.45 -9.19 -1.15
CA TYR A 14 -5.28 -9.32 -2.34
C TYR A 14 -6.18 -10.57 -2.26
N ASP A 15 -7.26 -10.59 -3.05
CA ASP A 15 -8.10 -11.78 -3.18
C ASP A 15 -7.49 -12.78 -4.18
N SER A 16 -7.04 -13.92 -3.66
CA SER A 16 -6.44 -15.01 -4.44
C SER A 16 -7.37 -15.68 -5.44
N GLN A 17 -8.69 -15.57 -5.27
CA GLN A 17 -9.67 -16.11 -6.23
C GLN A 17 -9.91 -15.16 -7.40
N ALA A 18 -9.70 -13.85 -7.20
CA ALA A 18 -9.87 -12.83 -8.23
C ALA A 18 -8.57 -12.53 -8.99
N ILE A 19 -7.42 -12.58 -8.32
CA ILE A 19 -6.11 -12.21 -8.89
C ILE A 19 -5.23 -13.46 -9.01
N GLY A 20 -5.14 -13.99 -10.23
CA GLY A 20 -4.34 -15.18 -10.53
C GLY A 20 -2.82 -14.92 -10.65
N ALA A 21 -2.41 -13.70 -10.97
CA ALA A 21 -1.01 -13.30 -11.12
C ALA A 21 -0.74 -12.00 -10.34
N PRO A 22 -0.54 -12.06 -9.02
CA PRO A 22 -0.28 -10.87 -8.21
C PRO A 22 1.11 -10.30 -8.51
N PRO A 23 1.32 -8.99 -8.28
CA PRO A 23 2.64 -8.38 -8.42
C PRO A 23 3.65 -9.02 -7.47
N GLN A 24 4.84 -9.31 -7.97
CA GLN A 24 5.94 -9.96 -7.25
C GLN A 24 6.94 -8.96 -6.66
N SER A 25 6.77 -7.67 -6.92
CA SER A 25 7.63 -6.61 -6.43
C SER A 25 6.86 -5.30 -6.22
N LEU A 26 7.47 -4.37 -5.48
CA LEU A 26 6.91 -3.01 -5.35
C LEU A 26 6.85 -2.29 -6.70
N GLU A 27 7.77 -2.58 -7.62
CA GLU A 27 7.76 -1.99 -8.96
C GLU A 27 6.54 -2.47 -9.75
N GLU A 28 6.30 -3.78 -9.79
CA GLU A 28 5.11 -4.35 -10.44
C GLU A 28 3.79 -3.88 -9.80
N LEU A 29 3.79 -3.66 -8.48
CA LEU A 29 2.64 -3.06 -7.80
C LEU A 29 2.42 -1.60 -8.22
N VAL A 30 3.48 -0.80 -8.39
CA VAL A 30 3.36 0.62 -8.76
C VAL A 30 2.98 0.77 -10.23
N SER A 31 3.61 0.00 -11.12
CA SER A 31 3.47 0.13 -12.58
C SER A 31 2.42 -0.80 -13.21
N GLY A 32 1.75 -1.62 -12.41
CA GLY A 32 0.78 -2.60 -12.92
C GLY A 32 -0.53 -1.97 -13.43
N ASN A 33 -1.50 -2.83 -13.73
CA ASN A 33 -2.72 -2.46 -14.42
C ASN A 33 -3.53 -1.38 -13.66
N PRO A 34 -3.83 -0.21 -14.26
CA PRO A 34 -4.67 0.82 -13.66
C PRO A 34 -6.09 0.37 -13.30
N GLU A 35 -6.63 -0.67 -13.94
CA GLU A 35 -7.95 -1.22 -13.64
C GLU A 35 -7.95 -2.05 -12.34
N GLU A 36 -6.80 -2.56 -11.93
CA GLU A 36 -6.62 -3.22 -10.64
C GLU A 36 -6.39 -2.16 -9.57
N LYS A 37 -7.43 -1.92 -8.79
CA LYS A 37 -7.47 -0.84 -7.80
C LYS A 37 -6.92 -1.28 -6.44
N ILE A 38 -6.30 -0.34 -5.73
CA ILE A 38 -5.68 -0.55 -4.42
C ILE A 38 -6.24 0.50 -3.44
N ALA A 39 -6.70 0.07 -2.27
CA ALA A 39 -6.96 0.97 -1.14
C ALA A 39 -5.68 1.11 -0.30
N ILE A 40 -5.36 2.33 0.12
CA ILE A 40 -4.21 2.61 1.00
C ILE A 40 -4.65 3.47 2.18
N GLU A 41 -3.84 3.51 3.24
CA GLU A 41 -4.11 4.36 4.41
C GLU A 41 -3.34 5.69 4.37
N ASP A 42 -3.90 6.73 4.99
CA ASP A 42 -3.27 8.04 5.12
C ASP A 42 -2.03 7.97 6.02
N PRO A 43 -0.83 8.33 5.53
CA PRO A 43 0.41 8.24 6.31
C PRO A 43 0.48 9.22 7.49
N ARG A 44 -0.45 10.17 7.58
CA ARG A 44 -0.51 11.17 8.67
C ARG A 44 -1.31 10.66 9.87
N SER A 45 -2.12 9.63 9.69
CA SER A 45 -2.99 9.07 10.75
C SER A 45 -2.84 7.57 10.97
N SER A 46 -2.29 6.82 10.01
CA SER A 46 -2.19 5.36 10.05
C SER A 46 -0.73 4.87 10.03
N THR A 47 -0.38 3.95 10.93
CA THR A 47 0.95 3.33 10.96
C THR A 47 1.25 2.49 9.71
N PRO A 48 0.32 1.68 9.16
CA PRO A 48 0.46 1.11 7.80
C PRO A 48 0.69 2.14 6.69
N GLY A 49 -0.06 3.25 6.70
CA GLY A 49 0.11 4.32 5.71
C GLY A 49 1.51 4.92 5.77
N LEU A 50 2.00 5.21 6.99
CA LEU A 50 3.38 5.69 7.20
C LEU A 50 4.40 4.63 6.76
N GLY A 51 4.12 3.36 7.01
CA GLY A 51 4.90 2.23 6.53
C GLY A 51 5.08 2.23 5.02
N LEU A 52 3.99 2.38 4.25
CA LEU A 52 4.02 2.46 2.79
C LEU A 52 4.79 3.70 2.31
N LEU A 53 4.61 4.85 2.96
CA LEU A 53 5.36 6.08 2.66
C LEU A 53 6.87 5.86 2.77
N LEU A 54 7.31 5.25 3.88
CA LEU A 54 8.72 4.96 4.13
C LEU A 54 9.23 3.87 3.20
N TRP A 55 8.41 2.87 2.86
CA TRP A 55 8.79 1.80 1.94
C TRP A 55 9.04 2.35 0.52
N MET A 56 8.15 3.19 0.00
CA MET A 56 8.31 3.88 -1.29
C MET A 56 9.60 4.73 -1.30
N LYS A 57 9.84 5.51 -0.24
CA LYS A 57 11.08 6.29 -0.10
C LYS A 57 12.32 5.40 -0.05
N LYS A 58 12.27 4.27 0.64
CA LYS A 58 13.40 3.35 0.78
C LYS A 58 13.78 2.69 -0.55
N VAL A 59 12.81 2.33 -1.37
CA VAL A 59 13.04 1.67 -2.67
C VAL A 59 13.39 2.67 -3.76
N TYR A 60 12.69 3.81 -3.84
CA TYR A 60 12.80 4.72 -4.98
C TYR A 60 13.61 6.00 -4.72
N GLY A 61 13.94 6.32 -3.46
CA GLY A 61 14.72 7.50 -3.11
C GLY A 61 14.13 8.78 -3.69
N ASP A 62 14.94 9.53 -4.44
CA ASP A 62 14.54 10.79 -5.09
C ASP A 62 13.46 10.60 -6.17
N SER A 63 13.31 9.39 -6.71
CA SER A 63 12.27 9.05 -7.70
C SER A 63 10.91 8.74 -7.07
N ALA A 64 10.80 8.75 -5.73
CA ALA A 64 9.57 8.38 -5.04
C ALA A 64 8.38 9.27 -5.44
N GLU A 65 8.58 10.56 -5.72
CA GLU A 65 7.48 11.43 -6.17
C GLU A 65 6.89 10.96 -7.50
N ALA A 66 7.73 10.63 -8.48
CA ALA A 66 7.29 10.12 -9.77
C ALA A 66 6.55 8.79 -9.61
N LYS A 67 7.05 7.90 -8.74
CA LYS A 67 6.42 6.61 -8.45
C LYS A 67 5.10 6.73 -7.70
N TRP A 68 4.94 7.73 -6.83
CA TRP A 68 3.65 8.07 -6.24
C TRP A 68 2.63 8.56 -7.27
N ARG A 69 3.06 9.37 -8.26
CA ARG A 69 2.19 9.81 -9.38
C ARG A 69 1.80 8.66 -10.31
N GLU A 70 2.65 7.65 -10.41
CA GLU A 70 2.35 6.42 -11.15
C GLU A 70 1.32 5.58 -10.39
N LEU A 71 1.60 5.26 -9.12
CA LEU A 71 0.72 4.51 -8.23
C LEU A 71 -0.65 5.17 -8.05
N SER A 72 -0.72 6.50 -8.06
CA SER A 72 -1.99 7.23 -7.85
C SER A 72 -3.07 6.91 -8.90
N LYS A 73 -2.69 6.38 -10.06
CA LYS A 73 -3.65 5.90 -11.08
C LYS A 73 -4.37 4.62 -10.65
N ARG A 74 -3.76 3.84 -9.75
CA ARG A 74 -4.28 2.60 -9.18
C ARG A 74 -4.97 2.80 -7.82
N ILE A 75 -4.75 3.93 -7.14
CA ILE A 75 -5.37 4.19 -5.84
C ILE A 75 -6.87 4.39 -6.01
N LEU A 76 -7.68 3.51 -5.38
CA LEU A 76 -9.13 3.67 -5.31
C LEU A 76 -9.51 4.80 -4.35
N THR A 77 -8.89 4.78 -3.17
CA THR A 77 -9.17 5.68 -2.06
C THR A 77 -8.02 5.67 -1.07
N VAL A 78 -7.96 6.71 -0.24
CA VAL A 78 -7.04 6.84 0.89
C VAL A 78 -7.88 6.91 2.16
N THR A 79 -7.82 5.89 3.01
CA THR A 79 -8.62 5.82 4.24
C THR A 79 -7.86 6.39 5.45
N PRO A 80 -8.55 6.84 6.51
CA PRO A 80 -7.87 7.29 7.73
C PRO A 80 -7.11 6.19 8.47
N GLY A 81 -7.53 4.94 8.32
CA GLY A 81 -7.01 3.79 9.06
C GLY A 81 -7.17 2.45 8.34
N TRP A 82 -6.55 1.43 8.93
CA TRP A 82 -6.49 0.08 8.38
C TRP A 82 -7.85 -0.62 8.33
N SER A 83 -8.67 -0.46 9.37
CA SER A 83 -9.97 -1.14 9.47
C SER A 83 -10.90 -0.75 8.31
N GLU A 84 -10.91 0.52 7.93
CA GLU A 84 -11.70 1.01 6.80
C GLU A 84 -11.14 0.51 5.46
N ALA A 85 -9.81 0.49 5.29
CA ALA A 85 -9.18 -0.03 4.06
C ALA A 85 -9.44 -1.53 3.89
N TYR A 86 -9.24 -2.31 4.95
CA TYR A 86 -9.41 -3.75 4.94
C TYR A 86 -10.89 -4.16 4.78
N GLY A 87 -11.80 -3.37 5.37
CA GLY A 87 -13.24 -3.56 5.20
C GLY A 87 -13.66 -3.58 3.73
N LEU A 88 -13.11 -2.71 2.88
CA LEU A 88 -13.39 -2.65 1.44
C LEU A 88 -12.97 -3.92 0.67
N LEU A 89 -12.01 -4.69 1.21
CA LEU A 89 -11.54 -5.93 0.60
C LEU A 89 -12.44 -7.12 0.99
N THR A 90 -12.98 -7.12 2.21
CA THR A 90 -13.71 -8.26 2.78
C THR A 90 -15.23 -8.12 2.78
N SER A 91 -15.75 -6.95 2.42
CA SER A 91 -17.18 -6.64 2.39
C SER A 91 -17.87 -7.09 1.11
#